data_AF-Q5NXA9-F1
#
_entry.id   AF-Q5NXA9-F1
#
_cell.length_a   1.000
_cell.length_b   1.000
_cell.length_c   1.000
_cell.angle_alpha   90.00
_cell.angle_beta   90.00
_cell.angle_gamma   90.00
#
_symmetry.space_group_name_H-M   'P 1'
#
loop_
_entity.id
_entity.type
_entity.pdbx_description
1 polymer ?
#
loop_
_entity_poly.entity_id
_entity_poly.type
_entity_poly.pdbx_seq_one_letter_code
_entity_poly.pdbx_strand_id
1 'polypeptide(L)'
;MQHALKFVTEVRSDSEYADIPEQAIFEIDAASAAGIAALSRKVLDADANKIEVFDYRTTWLKKSAQSDADIEDPENQEAVELDALVVSGAEFWFAGYLKHTAVKICTERQRIDEVCQHFGIDTIETVEDRALAWLCSVADLKLWDWSDDQGNPLNECAPPSDGYEDSHNALMALIDAARTFLASISHDSTPQGPGRIENPVLSVTTASMQSIH
;
A
#
# COMPACT_ATOMS: atom_id res chain seq x y z
N MET A 1 2.71 19.71 5.96
CA MET A 1 1.67 18.66 5.86
C MET A 1 0.78 19.06 4.70
N GLN A 2 0.65 18.20 3.68
CA GLN A 2 -0.31 18.43 2.61
C GLN A 2 -1.73 18.26 3.15
N HIS A 3 -2.65 19.08 2.67
CA HIS A 3 -4.05 19.01 3.05
C HIS A 3 -4.73 17.78 2.42
N ALA A 4 -5.75 17.26 3.10
CA ALA A 4 -6.59 16.19 2.57
C ALA A 4 -7.24 16.62 1.24
N LEU A 5 -7.38 15.66 0.32
CA LEU A 5 -8.11 15.85 -0.92
C LEU A 5 -9.58 15.56 -0.67
N LYS A 6 -10.43 16.57 -0.84
CA LYS A 6 -11.89 16.42 -0.81
C LYS A 6 -12.39 16.15 -2.22
N PHE A 7 -13.11 15.06 -2.37
CA PHE A 7 -13.76 14.66 -3.62
C PHE A 7 -15.26 14.92 -3.51
N VAL A 8 -15.82 15.48 -4.58
CA VAL A 8 -17.26 15.69 -4.75
C VAL A 8 -17.59 15.09 -6.11
N THR A 9 -18.30 13.96 -6.10
CA THR A 9 -18.53 13.17 -7.30
C THR A 9 -20.00 12.86 -7.49
N GLU A 10 -20.43 12.68 -8.73
CA GLU A 10 -21.73 12.09 -9.04
C GLU A 10 -21.77 10.61 -8.63
N VAL A 11 -22.97 10.14 -8.27
CA VAL A 11 -23.21 8.74 -7.93
C VAL A 11 -23.76 8.00 -9.14
N ARG A 12 -23.30 6.77 -9.33
CA ARG A 12 -23.65 5.91 -10.45
C ARG A 12 -24.25 4.61 -9.93
N SER A 13 -25.17 4.03 -10.70
CA SER A 13 -25.70 2.69 -10.50
C SER A 13 -25.84 2.00 -11.85
N ASP A 14 -25.84 0.67 -11.85
CA ASP A 14 -26.23 -0.16 -12.99
C ASP A 14 -27.77 -0.31 -13.12
N SER A 15 -28.53 0.17 -12.14
CA SER A 15 -29.99 0.18 -12.17
C SER A 15 -30.52 1.44 -12.87
N GLU A 16 -31.01 1.29 -14.10
CA GLU A 16 -31.49 2.39 -14.95
C GLU A 16 -32.69 3.17 -14.38
N TYR A 17 -33.45 2.58 -13.45
CA TYR A 17 -34.67 3.16 -12.90
C TYR A 17 -34.63 3.34 -11.39
N ALA A 18 -33.47 3.12 -10.76
CA ALA A 18 -33.34 3.34 -9.33
C ALA A 18 -33.32 4.83 -9.02
N ASP A 19 -34.02 5.21 -7.95
CA ASP A 19 -33.81 6.50 -7.31
C ASP A 19 -32.49 6.40 -6.54
N ILE A 20 -31.48 7.14 -6.99
CA ILE A 20 -30.12 7.10 -6.44
C ILE A 20 -29.74 8.48 -5.92
N PRO A 21 -28.83 8.56 -4.93
CA PRO A 21 -28.22 9.82 -4.51
C PRO A 21 -27.68 10.58 -5.71
N GLU A 22 -27.76 11.91 -5.69
CA GLU A 22 -27.15 12.73 -6.74
C GLU A 22 -25.63 12.87 -6.54
N GLN A 23 -25.17 12.89 -5.28
CA GLN A 23 -23.81 13.29 -4.95
C GLN A 23 -23.20 12.42 -3.85
N ALA A 24 -21.91 12.16 -3.97
CA ALA A 24 -21.08 11.56 -2.93
C ALA A 24 -19.89 12.47 -2.61
N ILE A 25 -19.56 12.55 -1.33
CA ILE A 25 -18.47 13.37 -0.81
C ILE A 25 -17.59 12.50 0.08
N PHE A 26 -16.27 12.54 -0.14
CA PHE A 26 -15.31 11.84 0.71
C PHE A 26 -13.96 12.57 0.72
N GLU A 27 -13.17 12.27 1.75
CA GLU A 27 -11.84 12.85 1.90
C GLU A 27 -10.76 11.78 1.96
N ILE A 28 -9.65 12.05 1.27
CA ILE A 28 -8.45 11.21 1.26
C ILE A 28 -7.31 12.03 1.86
N ASP A 29 -6.78 11.56 2.99
CA ASP A 29 -5.56 12.06 3.59
C ASP A 29 -4.35 11.23 3.17
N ALA A 30 -3.15 11.63 3.63
CA ALA A 30 -1.91 10.94 3.29
C ALA A 30 -1.89 9.46 3.73
N ALA A 31 -2.47 9.16 4.90
CA ALA A 31 -2.54 7.79 5.41
C ALA A 31 -3.47 6.91 4.55
N SER A 32 -4.61 7.45 4.15
CA SER A 32 -5.57 6.78 3.28
C SER A 32 -5.01 6.58 1.87
N ALA A 33 -4.31 7.57 1.33
CA ALA A 33 -3.62 7.46 0.05
C ALA A 33 -2.57 6.34 0.08
N ALA A 34 -1.76 6.25 1.14
CA ALA A 34 -0.80 5.17 1.32
C ALA A 34 -1.49 3.80 1.44
N GLY A 35 -2.62 3.73 2.14
CA GLY A 35 -3.47 2.54 2.21
C GLY A 35 -4.03 2.10 0.86
N ILE A 36 -4.53 3.05 0.07
CA ILE A 36 -5.02 2.80 -1.30
C ILE A 36 -3.89 2.27 -2.19
N ALA A 37 -2.71 2.91 -2.16
CA ALA A 37 -1.54 2.45 -2.90
C ALA A 37 -1.11 1.02 -2.49
N ALA A 38 -1.15 0.72 -1.19
CA ALA A 38 -0.88 -0.64 -0.69
C ALA A 38 -1.91 -1.67 -1.17
N LEU A 39 -3.20 -1.32 -1.18
CA LEU A 39 -4.25 -2.20 -1.72
C LEU A 39 -4.09 -2.41 -3.22
N SER A 40 -3.76 -1.37 -3.98
CA SER A 40 -3.52 -1.45 -5.41
C SER A 40 -2.38 -2.40 -5.76
N ARG A 41 -1.29 -2.36 -5.00
CA ARG A 41 -0.20 -3.35 -5.11
C ARG A 41 -0.68 -4.77 -4.88
N LYS A 42 -1.45 -5.01 -3.82
CA LYS A 42 -2.02 -6.34 -3.54
C LYS A 42 -2.92 -6.83 -4.68
N VAL A 43 -3.65 -5.95 -5.34
CA VAL A 43 -4.44 -6.30 -6.54
C VAL A 43 -3.51 -6.81 -7.64
N LEU A 44 -2.42 -6.09 -7.93
CA LEU A 44 -1.46 -6.44 -8.97
C LEU A 44 -0.69 -7.74 -8.64
N ASP A 45 -0.18 -7.87 -7.41
CA ASP A 45 0.58 -9.05 -6.98
C ASP A 45 -0.27 -10.33 -6.98
N ALA A 46 -1.56 -10.22 -6.68
CA ALA A 46 -2.49 -11.34 -6.67
C ALA A 46 -3.08 -11.66 -8.05
N ASP A 47 -2.74 -10.92 -9.11
CA ASP A 47 -3.41 -10.94 -10.41
C ASP A 47 -4.95 -10.85 -10.28
N ALA A 48 -5.39 -10.03 -9.33
CA ALA A 48 -6.80 -9.82 -9.04
C ALA A 48 -7.34 -8.66 -9.89
N ASN A 49 -8.65 -8.67 -10.16
CA ASN A 49 -9.30 -7.52 -10.80
C ASN A 49 -9.41 -6.32 -9.84
N LYS A 50 -9.72 -6.58 -8.57
CA LYS A 50 -9.92 -5.57 -7.52
C LYS A 50 -9.95 -6.19 -6.12
N ILE A 51 -9.76 -5.36 -5.10
CA ILE A 51 -9.99 -5.65 -3.68
C ILE A 51 -11.07 -4.69 -3.16
N GLU A 52 -11.94 -5.20 -2.29
CA GLU A 52 -12.97 -4.41 -1.58
C GLU A 52 -12.70 -4.49 -0.07
N VAL A 53 -12.68 -3.33 0.61
CA VAL A 53 -12.48 -3.22 2.07
C VAL A 53 -13.55 -2.29 2.63
N PHE A 54 -14.18 -2.67 3.74
CA PHE A 54 -15.18 -1.81 4.40
C PHE A 54 -14.57 -0.46 4.79
N ASP A 55 -15.22 0.62 4.36
CA ASP A 55 -14.82 1.99 4.61
C ASP A 55 -16.04 2.91 4.51
N TYR A 56 -16.42 3.51 5.64
CA TYR A 56 -17.66 4.27 5.81
C TYR A 56 -17.44 5.79 5.75
N ARG A 57 -16.34 6.26 5.16
CA ARG A 57 -16.02 7.70 5.13
C ARG A 57 -16.88 8.53 4.16
N THR A 58 -17.61 7.86 3.27
CA THR A 58 -18.37 8.53 2.20
C THR A 58 -19.69 9.05 2.75
N THR A 59 -19.95 10.33 2.50
CA THR A 59 -21.26 10.94 2.71
C THR A 59 -22.02 10.89 1.39
N TRP A 60 -23.18 10.23 1.40
CA TRP A 60 -24.07 10.13 0.25
C TRP A 60 -25.23 11.10 0.41
N LEU A 61 -25.49 11.93 -0.60
CA LEU A 61 -26.50 12.98 -0.57
C LEU A 61 -27.57 12.74 -1.63
N LYS A 62 -28.83 12.72 -1.20
CA LYS A 62 -30.01 12.63 -2.07
C LYS A 62 -30.00 13.72 -3.12
N LYS A 63 -29.64 14.94 -2.74
CA LYS A 63 -29.48 16.09 -3.64
C LYS A 63 -28.11 16.73 -3.50
N SER A 64 -27.62 17.26 -4.61
CA SER A 64 -26.36 17.97 -4.68
C SER A 64 -26.32 19.17 -3.72
N ALA A 65 -25.33 19.20 -2.82
CA ALA A 65 -25.17 20.30 -1.87
C ALA A 65 -24.78 21.61 -2.57
N GLN A 66 -25.36 22.72 -2.10
CA GLN A 66 -24.98 24.09 -2.50
C GLN A 66 -24.20 24.82 -1.40
N SER A 67 -24.26 24.30 -0.17
CA SER A 67 -23.61 24.83 1.02
C SER A 67 -23.27 23.70 2.00
N ASP A 68 -22.38 23.97 2.96
CA ASP A 68 -22.05 22.99 4.00
C ASP A 68 -23.26 22.59 4.85
N ALA A 69 -24.24 23.49 4.99
CA ALA A 69 -25.50 23.19 5.68
C ALA A 69 -26.31 22.07 4.98
N ASP A 70 -26.20 21.94 3.64
CA ASP A 70 -26.89 20.88 2.89
C ASP A 70 -26.20 19.52 3.06
N ILE A 71 -24.90 19.52 3.40
CA ILE A 71 -24.12 18.30 3.68
C ILE A 71 -24.46 17.80 5.09
N GLU A 72 -24.59 18.73 6.03
CA GLU A 72 -24.91 18.45 7.43
C GLU A 72 -26.40 18.12 7.65
N ASP A 73 -27.27 18.45 6.69
CA ASP A 73 -28.71 18.15 6.74
C ASP A 73 -28.97 16.63 6.72
N PRO A 74 -29.48 16.04 7.82
CA PRO A 74 -29.78 14.61 7.87
C PRO A 74 -30.85 14.18 6.87
N GLU A 75 -31.76 15.08 6.48
CA GLU A 75 -32.81 14.76 5.50
C GLU A 75 -32.24 14.62 4.09
N ASN A 76 -31.14 15.32 3.81
CA ASN A 76 -30.44 15.23 2.54
C ASN A 76 -29.45 14.06 2.48
N GLN A 77 -29.10 13.45 3.61
CA GLN A 77 -28.25 12.25 3.64
C GLN A 77 -29.02 11.00 3.24
N GLU A 78 -28.38 10.13 2.46
CA GLU A 78 -28.90 8.82 2.08
C GLU A 78 -28.25 7.71 2.90
N ALA A 79 -29.05 6.75 3.34
CA ALA A 79 -28.55 5.63 4.12
C ALA A 79 -28.02 4.52 3.19
N VAL A 80 -26.74 4.21 3.34
CA VAL A 80 -26.05 3.18 2.56
C VAL A 80 -25.57 2.08 3.51
N GLU A 81 -25.65 0.84 3.05
CA GLU A 81 -25.14 -0.34 3.73
C GLU A 81 -23.94 -0.91 2.97
N LEU A 82 -23.02 -1.51 3.73
CA LEU A 82 -21.82 -2.16 3.20
C LEU A 82 -20.90 -1.23 2.40
N ASP A 83 -20.76 0.03 2.82
CA ASP A 83 -19.79 0.95 2.26
C ASP A 83 -18.39 0.35 2.24
N ALA A 84 -17.83 0.31 1.04
CA ALA A 84 -16.54 -0.27 0.78
C ALA A 84 -15.72 0.66 -0.11
N LEU A 85 -14.46 0.82 0.28
CA LEU A 85 -13.39 1.25 -0.62
C LEU A 85 -13.08 0.09 -1.57
N VAL A 86 -13.23 0.36 -2.86
CA VAL A 86 -12.89 -0.56 -3.93
C VAL A 86 -11.64 -0.07 -4.62
N VAL A 87 -10.63 -0.94 -4.73
CA VAL A 87 -9.32 -0.61 -5.31
C VAL A 87 -9.00 -1.59 -6.43
N SER A 88 -8.61 -1.06 -7.60
CA SER A 88 -8.03 -1.80 -8.72
C SER A 88 -6.52 -1.54 -8.81
N GLY A 89 -5.87 -2.07 -9.85
CA GLY A 89 -4.44 -1.81 -10.09
C GLY A 89 -4.09 -0.36 -10.43
N ALA A 90 -5.07 0.50 -10.75
CA ALA A 90 -4.81 1.90 -11.15
C ALA A 90 -5.83 2.92 -10.62
N GLU A 91 -7.00 2.46 -10.18
CA GLU A 91 -8.11 3.32 -9.78
C GLU A 91 -8.70 2.89 -8.44
N PHE A 92 -9.35 3.81 -7.74
CA PHE A 92 -10.17 3.51 -6.58
C PHE A 92 -11.52 4.22 -6.66
N TRP A 93 -12.52 3.69 -5.97
CA TRP A 93 -13.85 4.29 -5.85
C TRP A 93 -14.53 3.74 -4.59
N PHE A 94 -15.60 4.40 -4.14
CA PHE A 94 -16.45 3.87 -3.09
C PHE A 94 -17.68 3.22 -3.69
N ALA A 95 -18.15 2.15 -3.06
CA ALA A 95 -19.36 1.46 -3.44
C ALA A 95 -20.13 1.01 -2.20
N GLY A 96 -21.45 0.91 -2.33
CA GLY A 96 -22.33 0.43 -1.28
C GLY A 96 -23.70 0.07 -1.84
N TYR A 97 -24.61 -0.32 -0.96
CA TYR A 97 -25.98 -0.66 -1.31
C TYR A 97 -26.95 0.31 -0.64
N LEU A 98 -27.91 0.84 -1.40
CA LEU A 98 -28.95 1.67 -0.81
C LEU A 98 -29.76 0.84 0.20
N LYS A 99 -29.91 1.38 1.41
CA LYS A 99 -30.55 0.67 2.51
C LYS A 99 -31.95 0.18 2.14
N HIS A 100 -32.26 -1.05 2.54
CA HIS A 100 -33.52 -1.73 2.22
C HIS A 100 -33.77 -1.99 0.72
N THR A 101 -32.75 -1.86 -0.12
CA THR A 101 -32.83 -2.19 -1.55
C THR A 101 -31.67 -3.10 -1.98
N ALA A 102 -31.75 -3.61 -3.20
CA ALA A 102 -30.64 -4.32 -3.85
C ALA A 102 -29.85 -3.40 -4.80
N VAL A 103 -30.09 -2.09 -4.77
CA VAL A 103 -29.48 -1.13 -5.68
C VAL A 103 -28.05 -0.87 -5.21
N LYS A 104 -27.08 -1.29 -6.03
CA LYS A 104 -25.68 -0.96 -5.83
C LYS A 104 -25.41 0.42 -6.39
N ILE A 105 -24.74 1.24 -5.60
CA ILE A 105 -24.27 2.56 -6.02
C ILE A 105 -22.75 2.64 -5.90
N CYS A 106 -22.15 3.48 -6.72
CA CYS A 106 -20.73 3.77 -6.69
C CYS A 106 -20.41 5.23 -7.00
N THR A 107 -19.29 5.71 -6.47
CA THR A 107 -18.72 7.00 -6.86
C THR A 107 -18.05 6.90 -8.21
N GLU A 108 -17.71 8.05 -8.79
CA GLU A 108 -16.75 8.09 -9.89
C GLU A 108 -15.39 7.51 -9.47
N ARG A 109 -14.74 6.85 -10.42
CA ARG A 109 -13.41 6.27 -10.24
C ARG A 109 -12.35 7.35 -10.24
N GLN A 110 -11.46 7.28 -9.25
CA GLN A 110 -10.36 8.20 -9.06
C GLN A 110 -9.04 7.49 -9.36
N ARG A 111 -8.11 8.21 -9.98
CA ARG A 111 -6.81 7.67 -10.33
C ARG A 111 -5.87 7.64 -9.12
N ILE A 112 -5.23 6.50 -8.90
CA ILE A 112 -4.35 6.29 -7.74
C ILE A 112 -3.05 7.09 -7.88
N ASP A 113 -2.51 7.18 -9.10
CA ASP A 113 -1.27 7.92 -9.35
C ASP A 113 -1.40 9.42 -9.10
N GLU A 114 -2.53 10.02 -9.45
CA GLU A 114 -2.81 11.44 -9.18
C GLU A 114 -2.88 11.72 -7.67
N VAL A 115 -3.58 10.87 -6.91
CA VAL A 115 -3.67 10.99 -5.45
C VAL A 115 -2.32 10.78 -4.80
N CYS A 116 -1.58 9.76 -5.22
CA CYS A 116 -0.26 9.47 -4.68
C CYS A 116 0.74 10.60 -5.00
N GLN A 117 0.71 11.15 -6.22
CA GLN A 117 1.53 12.30 -6.59
C GLN A 117 1.26 13.52 -5.70
N HIS A 118 -0.01 13.80 -5.40
CA HIS A 118 -0.37 14.89 -4.47
C HIS A 118 0.26 14.70 -3.10
N PHE A 119 0.35 13.46 -2.62
CA PHE A 119 0.92 13.11 -1.32
C PHE A 119 2.43 12.81 -1.34
N GLY A 120 3.08 12.88 -2.50
CA GLY A 120 4.49 12.49 -2.66
C GLY A 120 4.74 11.00 -2.39
N ILE A 121 3.76 10.15 -2.68
CA ILE A 121 3.85 8.70 -2.58
C ILE A 121 4.25 8.16 -3.95
N ASP A 122 5.35 7.43 -4.00
CA ASP A 122 5.76 6.76 -5.24
C ASP A 122 4.86 5.53 -5.47
N THR A 123 4.11 5.56 -6.58
CA THR A 123 3.27 4.43 -7.02
C THR A 123 4.06 3.35 -7.74
N ILE A 124 5.23 3.72 -8.27
CA ILE A 124 6.17 2.81 -8.91
C ILE A 124 7.13 2.36 -7.82
N GLU A 125 6.75 1.27 -7.17
CA GLU A 125 7.66 0.55 -6.29
C GLU A 125 8.81 0.01 -7.15
N THR A 126 10.04 0.41 -6.84
CA THR A 126 11.21 -0.09 -7.56
C THR A 126 11.38 -1.60 -7.29
N VAL A 127 12.15 -2.31 -8.12
CA VAL A 127 12.42 -3.74 -7.87
C VAL A 127 13.06 -3.91 -6.49
N GLU A 128 13.85 -2.94 -6.08
CA GLU A 128 14.52 -2.81 -4.80
C GLU A 128 13.51 -2.67 -3.66
N ASP A 129 12.48 -1.84 -3.81
CA ASP A 129 11.44 -1.68 -2.80
C ASP A 129 10.60 -2.96 -2.63
N ARG A 130 10.27 -3.65 -3.74
CA ARG A 130 9.58 -4.96 -3.70
C ARG A 130 10.44 -6.02 -3.03
N ALA A 131 11.74 -6.06 -3.36
CA ALA A 131 12.69 -6.96 -2.73
C ALA A 131 12.81 -6.68 -1.23
N LEU A 132 12.81 -5.39 -0.84
CA LEU A 132 12.86 -4.97 0.54
C LEU A 132 11.60 -5.33 1.31
N ALA A 133 10.41 -5.09 0.73
CA ALA A 133 9.14 -5.48 1.33
C ALA A 133 9.02 -7.00 1.53
N TRP A 134 9.47 -7.78 0.53
CA TRP A 134 9.56 -9.24 0.65
C TRP A 134 10.54 -9.66 1.76
N LEU A 135 11.74 -9.08 1.81
CA LEU A 135 12.71 -9.33 2.88
C LEU A 135 12.14 -9.01 4.27
N CYS A 136 11.44 -7.89 4.41
CA CYS A 136 10.74 -7.53 5.65
C CYS A 136 9.69 -8.59 6.02
N SER A 137 8.88 -9.05 5.05
CA SER A 137 7.88 -10.09 5.29
C SER A 137 8.48 -11.42 5.77
N VAL A 138 9.66 -11.79 5.24
CA VAL A 138 10.41 -12.98 5.66
C VAL A 138 11.00 -12.78 7.05
N ALA A 139 11.56 -11.61 7.34
CA ALA A 139 12.11 -11.28 8.66
C ALA A 139 11.05 -11.22 9.77
N ASP A 140 9.84 -10.77 9.42
CA ASP A 140 8.67 -10.63 10.29
C ASP A 140 7.92 -11.96 10.50
N LEU A 141 8.30 -13.03 9.81
CA LEU A 141 7.77 -14.36 10.10
C LEU A 141 8.05 -14.68 11.57
N LYS A 142 6.98 -14.65 12.36
CA LYS A 142 7.01 -15.14 13.73
C LYS A 142 7.23 -16.64 13.64
N LEU A 143 8.41 -17.07 14.06
CA LEU A 143 8.57 -18.46 14.40
C LEU A 143 7.56 -18.81 15.48
N TRP A 144 7.08 -20.03 15.42
CA TRP A 144 6.00 -20.53 16.26
C TRP A 144 6.38 -20.41 17.74
N ASP A 145 5.94 -19.35 18.39
CA ASP A 145 5.93 -19.24 19.85
C ASP A 145 4.57 -19.77 20.32
N TRP A 146 4.49 -21.04 20.69
CA TRP A 146 3.46 -21.45 21.62
C TRP A 146 3.89 -20.96 23.00
N SER A 147 3.20 -19.95 23.52
CA SER A 147 3.29 -19.66 24.94
C SER A 147 2.66 -20.82 25.71
N ASP A 148 3.25 -21.21 26.83
CA ASP A 148 2.51 -22.03 27.79
C ASP A 148 1.26 -21.26 28.30
N ASP A 149 0.39 -21.94 29.06
CA ASP A 149 -0.79 -21.34 29.68
C ASP A 149 -0.45 -20.17 30.65
N GLN A 150 0.83 -19.86 30.85
CA GLN A 150 1.37 -18.80 31.70
C GLN A 150 2.07 -17.68 30.91
N GLY A 151 2.11 -17.74 29.57
CA GLY A 151 2.69 -16.69 28.73
C GLY A 151 4.22 -16.73 28.61
N ASN A 152 4.88 -17.80 29.06
CA ASN A 152 6.34 -17.90 28.99
C ASN A 152 6.80 -18.50 27.66
N PRO A 153 7.93 -18.02 27.09
CA PRO A 153 8.54 -18.64 25.92
C PRO A 153 9.16 -20.00 26.31
N LEU A 154 8.54 -21.09 25.88
CA LEU A 154 9.13 -22.43 25.96
C LEU A 154 10.06 -22.63 24.77
N ASN A 155 11.34 -22.82 25.07
CA ASN A 155 12.36 -23.11 24.08
C ASN A 155 12.58 -24.62 24.03
N GLU A 156 11.71 -25.41 23.40
CA GLU A 156 11.79 -26.87 23.55
C GLU A 156 11.05 -27.67 22.45
N CYS A 157 11.79 -28.07 21.42
CA CYS A 157 11.60 -29.39 20.81
C CYS A 157 12.96 -30.08 20.76
N ALA A 158 13.03 -31.36 21.14
CA ALA A 158 14.16 -32.18 20.75
C ALA A 158 14.19 -32.28 19.22
N PRO A 159 15.36 -32.24 18.58
CA PRO A 159 15.49 -32.28 17.13
C PRO A 159 14.68 -33.45 16.54
N PRO A 160 13.92 -33.22 15.45
CA PRO A 160 13.10 -34.26 14.86
C PRO A 160 14.00 -35.38 14.31
N SER A 161 13.64 -36.64 14.58
CA SER A 161 14.41 -37.80 14.12
C SER A 161 14.22 -37.99 12.61
N ASP A 162 15.17 -37.46 11.83
CA ASP A 162 15.41 -37.62 10.40
C ASP A 162 14.38 -37.04 9.40
N GLY A 163 14.91 -36.28 8.44
CA GLY A 163 14.23 -35.83 7.20
C GLY A 163 13.57 -34.45 7.23
N TYR A 164 13.29 -33.90 8.41
CA TYR A 164 12.68 -32.56 8.60
C TYR A 164 13.67 -31.48 9.08
N GLU A 165 14.88 -31.87 9.50
CA GLU A 165 15.90 -30.91 9.96
C GLU A 165 16.36 -29.98 8.84
N ASP A 166 16.45 -30.45 7.60
CA ASP A 166 17.02 -29.67 6.50
C ASP A 166 16.11 -28.49 6.10
N SER A 167 14.80 -28.73 5.94
CA SER A 167 13.85 -27.69 5.55
C SER A 167 13.56 -26.68 6.66
N HIS A 168 13.53 -27.12 7.92
CA HIS A 168 13.40 -26.24 9.08
C HIS A 168 14.65 -25.35 9.24
N ASN A 169 15.85 -25.96 9.22
CA ASN A 169 17.10 -25.21 9.32
C ASN A 169 17.30 -24.25 8.14
N ALA A 170 16.89 -24.65 6.93
CA ALA A 170 16.91 -23.79 5.76
C ALA A 170 15.99 -22.57 5.93
N LEU A 171 14.76 -22.76 6.44
CA LEU A 171 13.85 -21.65 6.72
C LEU A 171 14.39 -20.72 7.81
N MET A 172 14.96 -21.28 8.89
CA MET A 172 15.62 -20.51 9.95
C MET A 172 16.77 -19.66 9.42
N ALA A 173 17.66 -20.28 8.65
CA ALA A 173 18.79 -19.60 8.04
C ALA A 173 18.33 -18.48 7.09
N LEU A 174 17.22 -18.69 6.37
CA LEU A 174 16.65 -17.69 5.48
C LEU A 174 16.07 -16.48 6.24
N ILE A 175 15.35 -16.73 7.35
CA ILE A 175 14.80 -15.68 8.21
C ILE A 175 15.93 -14.87 8.87
N ASP A 176 16.95 -15.54 9.41
CA ASP A 176 18.10 -14.88 10.04
C ASP A 176 18.96 -14.11 9.02
N ALA A 177 19.14 -14.65 7.81
CA ALA A 177 19.80 -13.95 6.72
C ALA A 177 19.02 -12.68 6.32
N ALA A 178 17.68 -12.75 6.23
CA ALA A 178 16.84 -11.59 5.95
C ALA A 178 16.98 -10.51 7.03
N ARG A 179 16.92 -10.89 8.32
CA ARG A 179 17.12 -9.95 9.45
C ARG A 179 18.51 -9.31 9.44
N THR A 180 19.54 -10.11 9.20
CA THR A 180 20.94 -9.64 9.13
C THR A 180 21.12 -8.65 7.98
N PHE A 181 20.56 -8.97 6.82
CA PHE A 181 20.60 -8.08 5.65
C PHE A 181 19.87 -6.75 5.93
N LEU A 182 18.66 -6.80 6.51
CA LEU A 182 17.90 -5.60 6.89
C LEU A 182 18.64 -4.74 7.94
N ALA A 183 19.32 -5.36 8.90
CA ALA A 183 20.13 -4.64 9.87
C ALA A 183 21.34 -3.93 9.21
N SER A 184 21.94 -4.56 8.18
CA SER A 184 23.10 -4.00 7.48
C SER A 184 22.77 -2.73 6.68
N ILE A 185 21.61 -2.69 6.02
CA ILE A 185 21.15 -1.52 5.25
C ILE A 185 20.63 -0.39 6.15
N SER A 186 20.12 -0.72 7.33
CA SER A 186 19.62 0.27 8.30
C SER A 186 20.74 1.10 8.94
N HIS A 187 21.96 0.55 9.02
CA HIS A 187 23.12 1.19 9.66
C HIS A 187 23.88 2.17 8.76
N ASP A 188 23.65 2.12 7.44
CA ASP A 188 24.35 2.93 6.43
C ASP A 188 23.76 4.36 6.25
N SER A 189 22.69 4.70 6.96
CA SER A 189 22.10 6.05 6.99
C SER A 189 22.75 6.95 8.05
N THR A 190 24.08 6.95 8.15
CA THR A 190 24.82 7.95 8.93
C THR A 190 25.59 8.85 7.95
N PRO A 191 25.32 10.16 7.87
CA PRO A 191 25.93 11.00 6.85
C PRO A 191 27.43 11.15 7.14
N GLN A 192 28.27 10.50 6.34
CA GLN A 192 29.68 10.90 6.25
C GLN A 192 29.75 12.21 5.46
N GLY A 193 30.03 13.29 6.20
CA GLY A 193 30.37 14.61 5.65
C GLY A 193 31.62 14.56 4.74
N PRO A 194 31.92 15.69 4.08
CA PRO A 194 32.71 15.69 2.84
C PRO A 194 34.19 15.41 3.13
N GLY A 195 34.63 14.21 2.75
CA GLY A 195 36.00 13.74 2.93
C GLY A 195 36.56 13.13 1.65
N ARG A 196 37.03 13.99 0.75
CA ARG A 196 38.12 13.81 -0.24
C ARG A 196 38.68 12.38 -0.35
N ILE A 197 38.36 11.69 -1.46
CA ILE A 197 39.08 10.48 -1.87
C ILE A 197 40.16 10.91 -2.87
N GLU A 198 41.41 10.92 -2.41
CA GLU A 198 42.60 10.93 -3.26
C GLU A 198 42.72 9.54 -3.92
N ASN A 199 42.74 9.49 -5.25
CA ASN A 199 43.03 8.28 -6.01
C ASN A 199 44.54 8.17 -6.25
N PRO A 200 45.23 7.12 -5.80
CA PRO A 200 46.55 6.80 -6.30
C PRO A 200 46.50 5.62 -7.28
N VAL A 201 47.22 5.79 -8.38
CA VAL A 201 47.76 4.76 -9.29
C VAL A 201 46.80 4.21 -10.36
N LEU A 202 46.87 4.82 -11.55
CA LEU A 202 47.10 4.10 -12.81
C LEU A 202 47.94 5.01 -13.73
N SER A 203 49.26 4.96 -13.54
CA SER A 203 50.21 5.46 -14.54
C SER A 203 50.41 4.38 -15.61
N VAL A 204 49.82 4.57 -16.79
CA VAL A 204 50.36 3.94 -18.01
C VAL A 204 50.40 5.00 -19.09
N THR A 205 51.61 5.47 -19.32
CA THR A 205 52.05 6.29 -20.43
C THR A 205 51.90 5.47 -21.72
N THR A 206 51.10 5.92 -22.68
CA THR A 206 51.26 5.51 -24.08
C THR A 206 51.31 6.74 -24.97
N ALA A 207 52.43 6.82 -25.67
CA ALA A 207 52.91 7.95 -26.43
C ALA A 207 52.12 8.18 -27.72
N SER A 208 52.16 9.46 -28.10
CA SER A 208 51.76 10.05 -29.36
C SER A 208 52.29 9.30 -30.59
N MET A 209 51.44 9.13 -31.61
CA MET A 209 51.88 8.91 -32.99
C MET A 209 51.08 9.84 -33.91
N GLN A 210 51.70 10.95 -34.29
CA GLN A 210 51.32 11.76 -35.44
C GLN A 210 52.23 11.40 -36.63
N SER A 211 51.58 10.97 -37.71
CA SER A 211 51.72 11.45 -39.08
C SER A 211 52.81 10.93 -40.05
N ILE A 212 52.38 10.86 -41.31
CA ILE A 212 53.11 10.88 -42.61
C ILE A 212 53.61 9.53 -43.17
N HIS A 213 52.88 8.97 -44.15
CA HIS A 213 53.21 9.11 -45.57
C HIS A 213 52.01 8.82 -46.48
#